data_AF-A0A818XMP6-F1
#
_entry.id   AF-A0A818XMP6-F1
#
_cell.length_a   1.000
_cell.length_b   1.000
_cell.length_c   1.000
_cell.angle_alpha   90.00
_cell.angle_beta   90.00
_cell.angle_gamma   90.00
#
_symmetry.space_group_name_H-M   'P 1'
#
loop_
_entity.id
_entity.type
_entity.pdbx_description
1 polymer ?
#
loop_
_entity_poly.entity_id
_entity_poly.type
_entity_poly.pdbx_seq_one_letter_code
_entity_poly.pdbx_strand_id
1 'polypeptide(L)'
;MEHSSMQLIDLPDEILLMIFTKLNTIDAFNSLIGINKRLDTIIKDPVFTNHLTLFKLSSNDLIHRLDDKVIERFCLQILPQIHDKIKWFNLESLSMERILLASNYPNLCGLGLYNIDEDAATYLFYRKNFDFY
;
A
#
# COMPACT_ATOMS: atom_id res chain seq x y z
N MET A 1 42.54 5.75 7.51
CA MET A 1 41.56 5.89 6.41
C MET A 1 40.20 5.99 7.06
N GLU A 2 39.63 7.18 7.12
CA GLU A 2 38.25 7.35 7.59
C GLU A 2 37.34 6.77 6.52
N HIS A 3 36.64 5.68 6.84
CA HIS A 3 35.50 5.28 6.03
C HIS A 3 34.44 6.38 6.20
N SER A 4 34.25 7.23 5.18
CA SER A 4 33.10 8.12 5.16
C SER A 4 31.85 7.24 5.16
N SER A 5 31.14 7.17 6.29
CA SER A 5 29.89 6.42 6.33
C SER A 5 28.88 7.20 5.50
N MET A 6 28.65 6.75 4.26
CA MET A 6 27.56 7.28 3.45
C MET A 6 26.25 6.90 4.12
N GLN A 7 25.46 7.89 4.53
CA GLN A 7 24.14 7.65 5.09
C GLN A 7 23.14 7.43 3.96
N LEU A 8 22.06 6.69 4.24
CA LEU A 8 21.01 6.44 3.25
C LEU A 8 20.46 7.76 2.66
N ILE A 9 20.31 8.79 3.50
CA ILE A 9 19.82 10.11 3.08
C ILE A 9 20.80 10.86 2.17
N ASP A 10 22.08 10.46 2.10
CA ASP A 10 23.04 11.08 1.20
C ASP A 10 22.90 10.58 -0.25
N LEU A 11 22.11 9.53 -0.48
CA LEU A 11 21.85 9.00 -1.81
C LEU A 11 20.93 9.94 -2.62
N PRO A 12 21.09 10.00 -3.96
CA PRO A 12 20.15 10.68 -4.85
C PRO A 12 18.73 10.09 -4.79
N ASP A 13 17.72 10.91 -5.12
CA ASP A 13 16.31 10.52 -5.06
C ASP A 13 15.99 9.32 -5.95
N GLU A 14 16.62 9.23 -7.13
CA GLU A 14 16.42 8.15 -8.08
C GLU A 14 16.91 6.81 -7.52
N ILE A 15 18.04 6.84 -6.79
CA ILE A 15 18.59 5.64 -6.14
C ILE A 15 17.71 5.23 -4.96
N LEU A 16 17.24 6.19 -4.17
CA LEU A 16 16.30 5.92 -3.09
C LEU A 16 14.99 5.33 -3.60
N LEU A 17 14.44 5.88 -4.69
CA LEU A 17 13.24 5.35 -5.32
C LEU A 17 13.47 3.93 -5.86
N MET A 18 14.61 3.67 -6.50
CA MET A 18 14.98 2.31 -6.95
C MET A 18 15.07 1.33 -5.77
N ILE A 19 15.60 1.74 -4.63
CA ILE A 19 15.64 0.88 -3.43
C ILE A 19 14.21 0.66 -2.90
N PHE A 20 13.42 1.72 -2.76
CA PHE A 20 12.07 1.63 -2.19
C PHE A 20 11.14 0.77 -3.03
N THR A 21 11.22 0.85 -4.35
CA THR A 21 10.43 -0.02 -5.25
C THR A 21 10.75 -1.52 -5.13
N LYS A 22 11.84 -1.89 -4.44
CA LYS A 22 12.16 -3.29 -4.11
C LYS A 22 11.66 -3.71 -2.72
N LEU A 23 11.19 -2.77 -1.91
CA LEU A 23 10.62 -3.06 -0.60
C LEU A 23 9.15 -3.45 -0.71
N ASN A 24 8.66 -4.21 0.27
CA ASN A 24 7.24 -4.38 0.44
C ASN A 24 6.59 -3.01 0.70
N THR A 25 5.54 -2.70 -0.06
CA THR A 25 4.89 -1.39 -0.04
C THR A 25 4.37 -1.00 1.34
N ILE A 26 3.77 -1.96 2.06
CA ILE A 26 3.25 -1.73 3.40
C ILE A 26 4.35 -1.43 4.40
N ASP A 27 5.43 -2.21 4.37
CA ASP A 27 6.55 -2.03 5.29
C ASP A 27 7.23 -0.69 5.02
N ALA A 28 7.47 -0.35 3.76
CA ALA A 28 8.03 0.94 3.37
C ALA A 28 7.17 2.10 3.87
N PHE A 29 5.85 2.07 3.66
CA PHE A 29 4.98 3.15 4.12
C PHE A 29 4.95 3.26 5.65
N ASN A 30 4.83 2.13 6.36
CA ASN A 30 4.84 2.14 7.82
C ASN A 30 6.18 2.61 8.39
N SER A 31 7.28 2.24 7.76
CA SER A 31 8.62 2.56 8.26
C SER A 31 9.10 3.94 7.83
N LEU A 32 8.68 4.49 6.69
CA LEU A 32 9.29 5.71 6.15
C LEU A 32 8.39 6.94 6.27
N ILE A 33 7.06 6.79 6.23
CA ILE A 33 6.16 7.95 6.34
C ILE A 33 6.29 8.61 7.71
N GLY A 34 6.52 9.93 7.68
CA GLY A 34 6.60 10.79 8.86
C GLY A 34 7.99 10.83 9.49
N ILE A 35 8.96 10.08 8.98
CA ILE A 35 10.35 10.14 9.46
C ILE A 35 11.07 11.37 8.91
N ASN A 36 10.93 11.60 7.60
CA ASN A 36 11.66 12.66 6.91
C ASN A 36 10.87 13.16 5.70
N LYS A 37 10.74 14.48 5.56
CA LYS A 37 9.95 15.12 4.48
C LYS A 37 10.41 14.73 3.06
N ARG A 38 11.71 14.52 2.86
CA ARG A 38 12.25 14.08 1.57
C ARG A 38 11.83 12.65 1.28
N LEU A 39 11.96 11.76 2.26
CA LEU A 39 11.51 10.36 2.12
C LEU A 39 10.01 10.26 1.91
N ASP A 40 9.22 11.08 2.60
CA ASP A 40 7.77 11.19 2.40
C ASP A 40 7.43 11.57 0.96
N THR A 41 8.22 12.45 0.35
CA THR A 41 8.00 12.89 -1.03
C THR A 41 8.28 11.73 -1.99
N ILE A 42 9.41 11.04 -1.81
CA ILE A 42 9.84 9.92 -2.66
C ILE A 42 8.85 8.75 -2.56
N ILE A 43 8.44 8.37 -1.35
CA ILE A 43 7.54 7.22 -1.18
C ILE A 43 6.12 7.48 -1.67
N LYS A 44 5.71 8.75 -1.77
CA LYS A 44 4.43 9.15 -2.35
C LYS A 44 4.50 9.36 -3.86
N ASP A 45 5.63 9.03 -4.49
CA ASP A 45 5.76 9.12 -5.94
C ASP A 45 4.81 8.12 -6.64
N PRO A 46 4.19 8.47 -7.78
CA PRO A 46 3.35 7.56 -8.55
C PRO A 46 4.02 6.22 -8.91
N VAL A 47 5.33 6.20 -9.12
CA VAL A 47 6.09 4.96 -9.36
C VAL A 47 5.90 3.95 -8.23
N PHE A 48 5.74 4.44 -7.00
CA PHE A 48 5.52 3.60 -5.82
C PHE A 48 4.04 3.44 -5.45
N THR A 49 3.21 4.46 -5.70
CA THR A 49 1.81 4.53 -5.22
C THR A 49 0.77 4.03 -6.22
N ASN A 50 1.09 3.95 -7.52
CA ASN A 50 0.11 3.55 -8.54
C ASN A 50 -0.48 2.16 -8.30
N HIS A 51 0.33 1.23 -7.80
CA HIS A 51 -0.06 -0.16 -7.61
C HIS A 51 0.30 -0.63 -6.20
N LEU A 52 -0.69 -0.76 -5.34
CA LEU A 52 -0.50 -1.08 -3.93
C LEU A 52 -0.91 -2.51 -3.63
N THR A 53 -0.03 -3.25 -2.95
CA THR A 53 -0.34 -4.57 -2.40
C THR A 53 -0.46 -4.46 -0.89
N LEU A 54 -1.67 -4.64 -0.36
CA LEU A 54 -2.01 -4.45 1.05
C LEU A 54 -2.25 -5.79 1.75
N PHE A 55 -1.29 -6.69 1.61
CA PHE A 55 -1.19 -7.95 2.36
C PHE A 55 0.28 -8.37 2.46
N LYS A 56 0.58 -9.30 3.37
CA LYS A 56 1.92 -9.90 3.51
C LYS A 56 1.96 -11.21 2.77
N LEU A 57 3.01 -11.44 1.99
CA LEU A 57 3.33 -12.76 1.44
C LEU A 57 4.32 -13.45 2.37
N SER A 58 4.02 -14.68 2.78
CA SER A 58 5.00 -15.53 3.46
C SER A 58 5.95 -16.18 2.45
N SER A 59 7.02 -16.79 2.97
CA SER A 59 7.97 -17.60 2.19
C SER A 59 7.34 -18.77 1.44
N ASN A 60 6.12 -19.18 1.83
CA ASN A 60 5.40 -20.28 1.22
C ASN A 60 4.28 -19.78 0.30
N ASP A 61 4.37 -18.53 -0.16
CA ASP A 61 3.39 -17.84 -1.00
C ASP A 61 1.98 -17.73 -0.39
N LEU A 62 1.85 -17.96 0.93
CA LEU A 62 0.59 -17.74 1.63
C LEU A 62 0.39 -16.25 1.88
N ILE A 63 -0.82 -15.78 1.55
CA ILE A 63 -1.25 -14.41 1.79
C ILE A 63 -1.74 -14.30 3.23
N HIS A 64 -1.09 -13.44 3.99
CA HIS A 64 -1.44 -13.10 5.35
C HIS A 64 -2.06 -11.71 5.41
N ARG A 65 -3.12 -11.63 6.21
CA ARG A 65 -3.77 -10.38 6.56
C ARG A 65 -2.78 -9.44 7.27
N LEU A 66 -2.95 -8.14 7.03
CA LEU A 66 -2.23 -7.11 7.76
C LEU A 66 -2.77 -6.96 9.18
N ASP A 67 -1.88 -6.67 10.13
CA ASP A 67 -2.27 -6.37 11.50
C ASP A 67 -3.24 -5.18 11.54
N ASP A 68 -4.25 -5.23 12.42
CA ASP A 68 -5.30 -4.20 12.44
C ASP A 68 -4.77 -2.79 12.67
N LYS A 69 -3.69 -2.65 13.46
CA LYS A 69 -3.00 -1.38 13.69
C LYS A 69 -2.34 -0.85 12.42
N VAL A 70 -1.83 -1.74 11.57
CA VAL A 70 -1.26 -1.37 10.27
C VAL A 70 -2.36 -0.89 9.34
N ILE A 71 -3.48 -1.63 9.25
CA ILE A 71 -4.64 -1.22 8.45
C ILE A 71 -5.17 0.14 8.91
N GLU A 72 -5.35 0.32 10.22
CA GLU A 72 -5.84 1.57 10.80
C GLU A 72 -4.93 2.75 10.48
N ARG A 73 -3.61 2.59 10.66
CA ARG A 73 -2.64 3.62 10.26
C ARG A 73 -2.71 3.90 8.76
N PHE A 74 -2.85 2.87 7.94
CA PHE A 74 -2.94 3.01 6.49
C PHE A 74 -4.17 3.83 6.10
N CYS A 75 -5.35 3.46 6.60
CA CYS A 75 -6.62 4.13 6.34
C CYS A 75 -6.65 5.58 6.85
N LEU A 76 -6.13 5.84 8.05
CA LEU A 76 -6.26 7.16 8.69
C LEU A 76 -5.15 8.13 8.31
N GLN A 77 -3.94 7.65 8.03
CA GLN A 77 -2.77 8.52 7.85
C GLN A 77 -2.22 8.45 6.44
N ILE A 78 -2.19 7.28 5.80
CA ILE A 78 -1.45 7.09 4.55
C ILE A 78 -2.36 7.33 3.35
N LEU A 79 -3.48 6.62 3.26
CA LEU A 79 -4.45 6.72 2.15
C LEU A 79 -4.90 8.16 1.87
N PRO A 80 -5.23 9.00 2.86
CA PRO A 80 -5.62 10.39 2.60
C PRO A 80 -4.55 11.24 1.91
N GLN A 81 -3.29 10.79 1.88
CA GLN A 81 -2.19 11.51 1.25
C GLN A 81 -1.81 10.98 -0.15
N ILE A 82 -2.34 9.83 -0.55
CA ILE A 82 -1.96 9.15 -1.80
C ILE A 82 -3.15 8.62 -2.60
N HIS A 83 -4.39 8.75 -2.11
CA HIS A 83 -5.59 8.14 -2.70
C HIS A 83 -5.81 8.53 -4.17
N ASP A 84 -5.44 9.75 -4.54
CA ASP A 84 -5.51 10.27 -5.90
C ASP A 84 -4.49 9.63 -6.85
N LYS A 85 -3.42 9.03 -6.32
CA LYS A 85 -2.36 8.41 -7.13
C LYS A 85 -2.58 6.92 -7.34
N ILE A 86 -3.48 6.30 -6.59
CA ILE A 86 -3.68 4.85 -6.64
C ILE A 86 -4.52 4.47 -7.85
N LYS A 87 -3.98 3.57 -8.67
CA LYS A 87 -4.66 3.01 -9.85
C LYS A 87 -5.06 1.56 -9.66
N TRP A 88 -4.33 0.83 -8.82
CA TRP A 88 -4.56 -0.57 -8.58
C TRP A 88 -4.36 -0.93 -7.11
N PHE A 89 -5.26 -1.74 -6.59
CA PHE A 89 -5.15 -2.37 -5.28
C PHE A 89 -5.11 -3.89 -5.38
N ASN A 90 -4.20 -4.52 -4.65
CA ASN A 90 -4.22 -5.94 -4.34
C ASN A 90 -4.54 -6.09 -2.84
N LEU A 91 -5.75 -6.55 -2.52
CA LEU A 91 -6.28 -6.61 -1.16
C LEU A 91 -6.61 -8.04 -0.75
N GLU A 92 -6.43 -8.31 0.53
CA GLU A 92 -7.05 -9.45 1.18
C GLU A 92 -8.53 -9.15 1.47
N SER A 93 -9.40 -10.15 1.30
CA SER A 93 -10.86 -9.99 1.29
C SER A 93 -11.43 -9.36 2.56
N LEU A 94 -10.96 -9.74 3.75
CA LEU A 94 -11.45 -9.23 5.03
C LEU A 94 -11.04 -7.77 5.29
N SER A 95 -9.95 -7.32 4.67
CA SER A 95 -9.44 -5.95 4.80
C SER A 95 -10.02 -4.99 3.76
N MET A 96 -10.59 -5.53 2.68
CA MET A 96 -11.07 -4.79 1.52
C MET A 96 -12.03 -3.65 1.89
N GLU A 97 -13.10 -3.94 2.63
CA GLU A 97 -14.14 -2.95 2.94
C GLU A 97 -13.56 -1.74 3.69
N ARG A 98 -12.73 -1.99 4.71
CA ARG A 98 -12.08 -0.93 5.50
C ARG A 98 -11.19 -0.04 4.65
N ILE A 99 -10.49 -0.61 3.67
CA ILE A 99 -9.56 0.12 2.80
C ILE A 99 -10.32 0.90 1.73
N LEU A 100 -11.29 0.26 1.06
CA LEU A 100 -12.05 0.89 -0.01
C LEU A 100 -12.97 2.00 0.51
N LEU A 101 -13.47 1.90 1.74
CA LEU A 101 -14.28 2.95 2.37
C LEU A 101 -13.46 4.08 3.03
N ALA A 102 -12.14 3.92 3.16
CA ALA A 102 -11.31 4.89 3.88
C ALA A 102 -11.06 6.19 3.10
N SER A 103 -11.21 6.20 1.78
CA SER A 103 -10.94 7.36 0.92
C SER A 103 -11.69 7.24 -0.41
N ASN A 104 -11.81 8.35 -1.14
CA ASN A 104 -12.25 8.31 -2.54
C ASN A 104 -11.04 8.06 -3.45
N TYR A 105 -11.10 7.08 -4.35
CA TYR A 105 -10.00 6.72 -5.25
C TYR A 105 -10.34 7.08 -6.71
N PRO A 106 -10.21 8.36 -7.11
CA PRO A 106 -10.69 8.82 -8.42
C PRO A 106 -9.98 8.19 -9.62
N ASN A 107 -8.78 7.63 -9.41
CA ASN A 107 -7.97 7.02 -10.47
C ASN A 107 -7.92 5.49 -10.36
N LEU A 108 -8.67 4.88 -9.44
CA LEU A 108 -8.68 3.44 -9.25
C LEU A 108 -9.38 2.76 -10.44
N CYS A 109 -8.61 1.98 -11.19
CA CYS A 109 -9.09 1.27 -12.37
C CYS A 109 -8.98 -0.25 -12.24
N GLY A 110 -8.43 -0.76 -11.13
CA GLY A 110 -8.34 -2.20 -10.92
C GLY A 110 -8.19 -2.63 -9.47
N LEU A 111 -8.68 -3.83 -9.20
CA LEU A 111 -8.75 -4.43 -7.88
C LEU A 111 -8.47 -5.94 -8.02
N GLY A 112 -7.40 -6.41 -7.39
CA GLY A 112 -7.13 -7.82 -7.14
C GLY A 112 -7.58 -8.18 -5.72
N LEU A 113 -8.46 -9.17 -5.60
CA LEU A 113 -8.95 -9.68 -4.31
C LEU A 113 -8.41 -11.09 -4.07
N TYR A 114 -7.90 -11.30 -2.86
CA TYR A 114 -7.22 -12.52 -2.45
C TYR A 114 -7.83 -13.09 -1.16
N ASN A 115 -7.63 -14.40 -0.95
CA ASN A 115 -8.22 -15.15 0.16
C ASN A 115 -9.73 -14.94 0.27
N ILE A 116 -10.43 -15.00 -0.86
CA ILE A 116 -11.89 -14.90 -0.90
C ILE A 116 -12.45 -16.25 -0.43
N ASP A 117 -13.04 -16.28 0.76
CA ASP A 117 -13.82 -17.43 1.21
C ASP A 117 -15.22 -17.44 0.55
N GLU A 118 -15.96 -18.51 0.73
CA GLU A 118 -17.27 -18.71 0.09
C GLU A 118 -18.29 -17.64 0.49
N ASP A 119 -18.24 -17.18 1.74
CA ASP A 119 -19.12 -16.15 2.27
C ASP A 119 -18.78 -14.77 1.67
N ALA A 120 -17.50 -14.43 1.62
CA ALA A 120 -17.01 -13.21 0.98
C ALA A 120 -17.28 -13.21 -0.53
N ALA A 121 -17.10 -14.35 -1.22
CA ALA A 121 -17.45 -14.49 -2.62
C ALA A 121 -18.95 -14.26 -2.83
N THR A 122 -19.78 -14.89 -2.01
CA THR A 122 -21.24 -14.71 -2.05
C THR A 122 -21.61 -13.25 -1.83
N TYR A 123 -21.00 -12.60 -0.83
CA TYR A 123 -21.22 -11.18 -0.58
C TYR A 123 -20.85 -10.31 -1.79
N LEU A 124 -19.68 -10.54 -2.41
CA LEU A 124 -19.19 -9.78 -3.56
C LEU A 124 -20.06 -9.96 -4.81
N PHE A 125 -20.50 -11.18 -5.10
CA PHE A 125 -21.25 -11.49 -6.33
C PHE A 125 -22.74 -11.22 -6.24
N TYR A 126 -23.34 -11.36 -5.04
CA TYR A 126 -24.78 -11.15 -4.86
C TYR A 126 -25.13 -9.73 -4.39
N ARG A 127 -24.21 -9.00 -3.74
CA ARG A 127 -24.41 -7.59 -3.41
C ARG A 127 -23.92 -6.72 -4.57
N LYS A 128 -24.84 -6.42 -5.47
CA LYS A 128 -24.67 -5.74 -6.77
C LYS A 128 -24.06 -4.32 -6.77
N ASN A 129 -23.33 -3.86 -5.76
CA ASN A 129 -22.88 -2.46 -5.65
C ASN A 129 -21.43 -2.35 -5.13
N PHE A 130 -20.45 -2.44 -6.02
CA PHE A 130 -19.24 -1.61 -5.88
C PHE A 130 -19.39 -0.47 -6.89
N ASP A 131 -20.31 0.45 -6.60
CA ASP A 131 -20.32 1.72 -7.31
C ASP A 131 -19.16 2.54 -6.75
N PHE A 132 -18.02 2.51 -7.43
CA PHE A 132 -16.92 3.44 -7.20
C PHE A 132 -17.38 4.82 -7.73
N TYR A 133 -18.06 5.60 -6.88
CA TYR A 133 -18.47 6.99 -7.18
C TYR A 133 -17.35 7.99 -6.94
#